data_AF-A0A397T1I9-F1
#
_entry.id   AF-A0A397T1I9-F1
#
_cell.length_a   1.000
_cell.length_b   1.000
_cell.length_c   1.000
_cell.angle_alpha   90.00
_cell.angle_beta   90.00
_cell.angle_gamma   90.00
#
_symmetry.space_group_name_H-M   'P 1'
#
loop_
_entity.id
_entity.type
_entity.pdbx_description
1 polymer ?
#
loop_
_entity_poly.entity_id
_entity_poly.type
_entity_poly.pdbx_seq_one_letter_code
_entity_poly.pdbx_strand_id
1 'polypeptide(L)'
;MFQHRNLQMLGGVIVITFGAAAMATVPQHGRNPHGIVGLFVYFTLFVQIGLGILAIWGLASVESASTGIVVGLKHLHFYLGVALMVLTW
;
A
#
# COMPACT_ATOMS: atom_id res chain seq x y z
N MET A 1 1.80 15.78 6.53
CA MET A 1 2.31 14.44 6.92
C MET A 1 1.38 13.69 7.86
N PHE A 2 1.02 14.23 9.02
CA PHE A 2 0.19 13.52 10.01
C PHE A 2 -1.17 13.05 9.48
N GLN A 3 -1.90 13.90 8.73
CA GLN A 3 -3.21 13.54 8.18
C GLN A 3 -3.13 12.40 7.14
N HIS A 4 -2.20 12.50 6.18
CA HIS A 4 -1.95 11.44 5.20
C HIS A 4 -1.63 10.11 5.89
N ARG A 5 -0.72 10.13 6.88
CA ARG A 5 -0.36 8.93 7.65
C ARG A 5 -1.57 8.34 8.38
N ASN A 6 -2.32 9.16 9.11
CA ASN A 6 -3.43 8.66 9.92
C ASN A 6 -4.55 8.11 9.02
N LEU A 7 -4.81 8.74 7.88
CA LEU A 7 -5.79 8.26 6.91
C LEU A 7 -5.33 6.95 6.24
N GLN A 8 -4.05 6.84 5.88
CA GLN A 8 -3.49 5.61 5.32
C GLN A 8 -3.48 4.46 6.32
N MET A 9 -3.21 4.73 7.60
CA MET A 9 -3.30 3.72 8.65
C MET A 9 -4.74 3.27 8.86
N LEU A 10 -5.69 4.21 8.98
CA LEU A 10 -7.10 3.88 9.16
C LEU A 10 -7.68 3.14 7.95
N GLY A 11 -7.56 3.72 6.76
CA GLY A 11 -8.02 3.12 5.51
C GLY A 11 -7.30 1.81 5.22
N GLY A 12 -6.00 1.74 5.50
CA GLY A 12 -5.20 0.54 5.37
C GLY A 12 -5.68 -0.60 6.27
N VAL A 13 -5.93 -0.33 7.55
CA VAL A 13 -6.47 -1.32 8.49
C VAL A 13 -7.85 -1.81 8.05
N ILE A 14 -8.73 -0.90 7.61
CA ILE A 14 -10.06 -1.25 7.10
C ILE A 14 -9.93 -2.18 5.89
N VAL A 15 -9.18 -1.78 4.86
CA VAL A 15 -9.04 -2.54 3.62
C VAL A 15 -8.30 -3.87 3.85
N ILE A 16 -7.28 -3.92 4.71
CA ILE A 16 -6.62 -5.18 5.05
C ILE A 16 -7.60 -6.13 5.75
N THR A 17 -8.37 -5.64 6.73
CA THR A 17 -9.24 -6.50 7.54
C THR A 17 -10.41 -7.05 6.74
N PHE A 18 -11.16 -6.16 6.07
CA PHE A 18 -12.29 -6.58 5.24
C PHE A 18 -11.83 -7.26 3.94
N GLY A 19 -10.70 -6.84 3.38
CA GLY A 19 -10.07 -7.49 2.24
C GLY A 19 -9.64 -8.91 2.57
N ALA A 20 -8.98 -9.17 3.71
CA ALA A 20 -8.63 -10.52 4.15
C ALA A 20 -9.88 -11.42 4.26
N ALA A 21 -10.96 -10.91 4.85
CA ALA A 21 -12.22 -11.63 4.97
C ALA A 21 -12.86 -11.94 3.61
N ALA A 22 -12.86 -10.97 2.69
CA ALA A 22 -13.34 -11.16 1.32
C ALA A 22 -12.48 -12.18 0.55
N MET A 23 -11.16 -12.11 0.72
CA MET A 23 -10.22 -13.05 0.13
C MET A 23 -10.37 -14.46 0.72
N ALA A 24 -10.73 -14.59 1.99
CA ALA A 24 -10.94 -15.91 2.60
C ALA A 24 -12.25 -16.58 2.16
N THR A 25 -13.26 -15.80 1.74
CA THR A 25 -14.61 -16.31 1.43
C THR A 25 -14.84 -16.57 -0.06
N VAL A 26 -13.99 -16.03 -0.94
CA VAL A 26 -14.09 -16.28 -2.38
C VAL A 26 -13.21 -17.50 -2.75
N PRO A 27 -13.81 -18.59 -3.27
CA PRO A 27 -13.09 -19.85 -3.48
C PRO A 27 -12.09 -19.81 -4.64
N GLN A 28 -12.21 -18.85 -5.58
CA GLN A 28 -11.44 -18.81 -6.82
C GLN A 28 -11.04 -17.38 -7.22
N HIS A 29 -10.02 -16.87 -6.54
CA HIS A 29 -9.30 -15.66 -6.95
C HIS A 29 -8.55 -15.96 -8.24
N GLY A 30 -8.90 -15.29 -9.34
CA GLY A 30 -8.23 -15.50 -10.62
C GLY A 30 -9.12 -15.90 -11.79
N ARG A 31 -10.40 -16.23 -11.55
CA ARG A 31 -11.31 -16.70 -12.60
C ARG A 31 -12.00 -15.58 -13.39
N ASN A 32 -12.02 -14.38 -12.85
CA ASN A 32 -12.54 -13.21 -13.54
C ASN A 32 -11.61 -12.01 -13.31
N PRO A 33 -11.65 -11.01 -14.21
CA PRO A 33 -10.79 -9.83 -14.12
C PRO A 33 -10.90 -9.08 -12.79
N HIS A 34 -12.11 -8.97 -12.23
CA HIS A 34 -12.34 -8.28 -10.96
C HIS A 34 -11.60 -8.96 -9.80
N GLY A 35 -11.64 -10.29 -9.69
CA GLY A 35 -10.92 -11.03 -8.66
C GLY A 35 -9.40 -10.96 -8.82
N ILE A 36 -8.89 -10.92 -10.06
CA ILE A 36 -7.46 -10.72 -10.33
C ILE A 36 -7.03 -9.32 -9.88
N VAL A 37 -7.76 -8.29 -10.30
CA VAL A 37 -7.46 -6.90 -9.94
C VAL A 37 -7.58 -6.69 -8.43
N GLY A 38 -8.61 -7.26 -7.79
CA GLY A 38 -8.80 -7.20 -6.34
C GLY A 38 -7.62 -7.81 -5.56
N LEU A 39 -7.08 -8.95 -6.03
CA LEU A 39 -5.87 -9.54 -5.45
C LEU A 39 -4.65 -8.62 -5.59
N PHE A 40 -4.44 -8.01 -6.76
CA PHE A 40 -3.34 -7.06 -6.97
C PHE A 40 -3.48 -5.81 -6.11
N VAL A 41 -4.69 -5.24 -6.01
CA VAL A 41 -4.98 -4.09 -5.13
C VAL A 41 -4.66 -4.44 -3.68
N TYR A 42 -5.16 -5.58 -3.20
CA TYR A 42 -4.96 -6.02 -1.82
C TYR A 42 -3.48 -6.21 -1.48
N PHE A 43 -2.74 -6.90 -2.35
CA PHE A 43 -1.30 -7.11 -2.19
C PHE A 43 -0.51 -5.79 -2.23
N THR A 44 -0.82 -4.92 -3.20
CA THR A 44 -0.13 -3.63 -3.36
C THR A 44 -0.39 -2.73 -2.16
N LEU A 45 -1.61 -2.72 -1.61
CA LEU A 45 -1.95 -1.95 -0.42
C LEU A 45 -1.18 -2.42 0.82
N PHE A 46 -1.01 -3.74 0.99
CA PHE A 46 -0.16 -4.29 2.05
C PHE A 46 1.29 -3.81 1.93
N VAL A 47 1.88 -3.91 0.74
CA VAL A 47 3.23 -3.39 0.46
C VAL A 47 3.31 -1.89 0.75
N GLN A 48 2.27 -1.14 0.39
CA GLN A 48 2.23 0.31 0.51
C GLN A 48 2.23 0.80 1.96
N ILE A 49 1.52 0.09 2.84
CA ILE A 49 1.56 0.35 4.29
C ILE A 49 2.95 0.05 4.85
N GLY A 50 3.55 -1.06 4.44
CA GLY A 50 4.93 -1.41 4.82
C GLY A 50 5.93 -0.33 4.39
N LEU A 51 5.87 0.11 3.13
CA LEU A 51 6.72 1.19 2.61
C LEU A 51 6.48 2.52 3.34
N GLY A 52 5.22 2.83 3.68
CA GLY A 52 4.87 4.03 4.45
C GLY A 52 5.47 4.02 5.86
N ILE A 53 5.42 2.88 6.57
CA ILE A 53 6.03 2.70 7.89
C ILE A 53 7.56 2.76 7.80
N LEU A 54 8.15 2.04 6.84
CA LEU A 54 9.59 2.05 6.61
C LEU A 54 10.10 3.44 6.24
N ALA A 55 9.33 4.23 5.48
CA ALA A 55 9.68 5.62 5.20
C ALA A 55 9.67 6.48 6.48
N ILE A 56 8.69 6.29 7.38
CA ILE A 56 8.63 7.05 8.64
C ILE A 56 9.85 6.76 9.54
N TRP A 57 10.21 5.48 9.72
CA TRP A 57 11.36 5.10 10.56
C TRP A 57 12.69 5.32 9.86
N GLY A 58 12.77 5.06 8.56
CA GLY A 58 13.96 5.30 7.75
C GLY A 58 14.29 6.79 7.61
N LEU A 59 13.29 7.67 7.58
CA LEU A 59 13.51 9.12 7.64
C LEU A 59 14.08 9.59 8.98
N ALA A 60 13.81 8.87 10.07
CA ALA A 60 14.37 9.20 11.37
C ALA A 60 15.86 8.84 11.50
N SER A 61 16.37 7.97 10.63
CA SER A 61 17.77 7.50 10.64
C SER A 61 18.66 8.12 9.56
N VAL A 62 18.13 9.04 8.74
CA VAL A 62 18.89 9.74 7.70
C VAL A 62 18.74 11.25 7.82
N GLU A 63 19.81 11.99 7.47
CA GLU A 63 19.78 13.46 7.46
C GLU A 63 18.88 14.04 6.35
N SER A 64 18.65 13.27 5.28
CA SER A 64 17.84 13.72 4.15
C SER A 64 17.06 12.57 3.50
N ALA A 65 15.78 12.85 3.20
CA ALA A 65 14.92 12.00 2.38
C ALA A 65 15.36 11.91 0.91
N SER A 66 16.33 12.73 0.52
CA SER A 66 16.74 12.98 -0.86
C SER A 66 18.08 12.32 -1.22
N THR A 67 18.58 11.42 -0.36
CA THR A 67 19.82 10.68 -0.59
C THR A 67 19.65 9.17 -0.38
N GLY A 68 20.52 8.39 -1.04
CA GLY A 68 20.64 6.95 -0.84
C GLY A 68 19.35 6.16 -1.08
N ILE A 69 19.14 5.12 -0.27
CA ILE A 69 18.01 4.19 -0.41
C ILE A 69 16.64 4.85 -0.15
N VAL A 70 16.60 5.92 0.65
CA VAL A 70 15.36 6.60 1.05
C VAL A 70 14.68 7.28 -0.14
N VAL A 71 15.46 7.79 -1.11
CA VAL A 71 14.94 8.29 -2.39
C VAL A 71 14.21 7.20 -3.16
N GLY A 72 14.84 6.02 -3.27
CA GLY A 72 14.25 4.87 -3.95
C GLY A 72 12.93 4.45 -3.30
N LEU A 73 12.90 4.35 -1.97
CA LEU A 73 11.69 4.03 -1.22
C LEU A 73 10.58 5.07 -1.43
N LYS A 74 10.92 6.36 -1.47
CA LYS A 74 9.97 7.44 -1.73
C LYS A 74 9.36 7.33 -3.12
N HIS A 75 10.18 7.11 -4.15
CA HIS A 75 9.68 6.96 -5.52
C HIS A 75 8.85 5.70 -5.69
N LEU A 76 9.30 4.57 -5.14
CA LEU A 76 8.55 3.32 -5.17
C LEU A 76 7.18 3.49 -4.50
N HIS A 77 7.15 4.08 -3.31
CA HIS A 77 5.89 4.40 -2.61
C HIS A 77 5.01 5.32 -3.48
N PHE A 78 5.55 6.39 -4.07
CA PHE A 78 4.75 7.28 -4.91
C PHE A 78 4.12 6.57 -6.11
N TYR A 79 4.92 5.83 -6.90
CA TYR A 79 4.43 5.18 -8.11
C TYR A 79 3.44 4.05 -7.81
N LEU A 80 3.68 3.24 -6.78
CA LEU A 80 2.72 2.22 -6.34
C LEU A 80 1.42 2.85 -5.84
N GLY A 81 1.50 4.00 -5.14
CA GLY A 81 0.33 4.76 -4.71
C GLY A 81 -0.52 5.24 -5.89
N VAL A 82 0.11 5.79 -6.93
CA VAL A 82 -0.60 6.20 -8.16
C VAL A 82 -1.25 5.00 -8.85
N ALA A 83 -0.53 3.89 -9.00
CA ALA A 83 -1.07 2.67 -9.59
C ALA A 83 -2.29 2.15 -8.81
N LEU A 84 -2.23 2.19 -7.47
CA LEU A 84 -3.34 1.83 -6.59
C LEU A 84 -4.58 2.68 -6.88
N MET A 85 -4.45 4.01 -6.94
CA MET A 85 -5.59 4.90 -7.20
C MET A 85 -6.26 4.61 -8.54
N VAL A 86 -5.49 4.22 -9.55
CA VAL A 86 -6.00 3.85 -10.89
C VAL A 86 -6.70 2.50 -10.86
N LEU A 87 -6.15 1.51 -10.17
CA LEU A 87 -6.70 0.14 -10.13
C LEU A 87 -7.93 0.01 -9.23
N THR A 88 -8.13 0.93 -8.28
CA THR A 88 -9.26 0.91 -7.33
C THR A 88 -10.49 1.70 -7.80
N TRP A 89 -10.39 2.37 -8.95
CA TRP A 89 -11.50 3.11 -9.57
C TRP A 89 -12.31 2.22 -10.50
#